data_AF-A0A496VH21-F1
#
_entry.id   AF-A0A496VH21-F1
#
_cell.length_a   1.000
_cell.length_b   1.000
_cell.length_c   1.000
_cell.angle_alpha   90.00
_cell.angle_beta   90.00
_cell.angle_gamma   90.00
#
_symmetry.space_group_name_H-M   'P 1'
#
loop_
_entity.id
_entity.type
_entity.pdbx_description
1 polymer ?
#
loop_
_entity_poly.entity_id
_entity_poly.type
_entity_poly.pdbx_seq_one_letter_code
_entity_poly.pdbx_strand_id
1 'polypeptide(L)'
;MKSGQKNKHQAKKLGLWVKGLFALGIILIVAMLVGHFSGILQPESLWHNLLILGIALAHAAAALLHHYAEKMAFDEQAKQYERMTALFSKASEELEKILIRQQQQSNESAMNETDQKAAKTILLELGKEALEENGDWVLLHRKRPLELPKNG
;
A
#
# COMPACT_ATOMS: atom_id res chain seq x y z
N MET A 1 -2.91 13.34 1.01
CA MET A 1 -2.37 12.78 2.28
C MET A 1 -3.18 11.63 2.89
N LYS A 2 -4.52 11.73 3.06
CA LYS A 2 -5.32 10.64 3.68
C LYS A 2 -5.22 9.28 2.94
N SER A 3 -5.00 9.30 1.63
CA SER A 3 -4.87 8.11 0.78
C SER A 3 -3.63 7.25 1.09
N GLY A 4 -2.45 7.85 1.24
CA GLY A 4 -1.21 7.12 1.56
C GLY A 4 -1.26 6.44 2.94
N GLN A 5 -1.78 7.14 3.95
CA GLN A 5 -1.99 6.56 5.28
C GLN A 5 -2.99 5.41 5.27
N LYS A 6 -4.08 5.55 4.49
CA LYS A 6 -5.07 4.49 4.29
C LYS A 6 -4.43 3.25 3.66
N ASN A 7 -3.64 3.40 2.61
CA ASN A 7 -2.95 2.29 1.94
C ASN A 7 -1.95 1.60 2.87
N LYS A 8 -1.16 2.38 3.64
CA LYS A 8 -0.24 1.84 4.66
C LYS A 8 -0.98 1.04 5.73
N HIS A 9 -2.13 1.53 6.19
CA HIS A 9 -2.97 0.82 7.16
C HIS A 9 -3.57 -0.46 6.56
N GLN A 10 -4.05 -0.42 5.31
CA GLN A 10 -4.57 -1.58 4.60
C GLN A 10 -3.50 -2.66 4.40
N ALA A 11 -2.29 -2.28 3.98
CA ALA A 11 -1.15 -3.19 3.83
C ALA A 11 -0.83 -3.90 5.15
N LYS A 12 -0.72 -3.14 6.26
CA LYS A 12 -0.47 -3.70 7.59
C LYS A 12 -1.57 -4.63 8.05
N LYS A 13 -2.83 -4.20 7.92
CA LYS A 13 -4.00 -5.00 8.32
C LYS A 13 -4.02 -6.32 7.55
N LEU A 14 -3.94 -6.29 6.21
CA LEU A 14 -3.91 -7.49 5.37
C LEU A 14 -2.74 -8.39 5.74
N GLY A 15 -1.54 -7.84 5.95
CA GLY A 15 -0.37 -8.62 6.37
C GLY A 15 -0.56 -9.33 7.71
N LEU A 16 -1.24 -8.71 8.68
CA LEU A 16 -1.60 -9.34 9.95
C LEU A 16 -2.60 -10.48 9.74
N TRP A 17 -3.62 -10.29 8.90
CA TRP A 17 -4.58 -11.35 8.56
C TRP A 17 -3.92 -12.54 7.85
N VAL A 18 -3.03 -12.30 6.87
CA VAL A 18 -2.27 -13.36 6.18
C VAL A 18 -1.47 -14.18 7.20
N LYS A 19 -0.70 -13.51 8.07
CA LYS A 19 0.11 -14.18 9.10
C LYS A 19 -0.76 -14.96 10.08
N GLY A 20 -1.88 -14.40 10.51
CA GLY A 20 -2.82 -15.04 11.42
C GLY A 20 -3.45 -16.31 10.81
N LEU A 21 -3.93 -16.23 9.58
CA LEU A 21 -4.52 -17.38 8.87
C LEU A 21 -3.48 -18.48 8.61
N PHE A 22 -2.27 -18.09 8.22
CA PHE A 22 -1.18 -19.05 8.05
C PHE A 22 -0.81 -19.74 9.36
N ALA A 23 -0.61 -18.98 10.44
CA ALA A 23 -0.32 -19.53 11.77
C ALA A 23 -1.44 -20.44 12.27
N LEU A 24 -2.71 -20.06 12.07
CA LEU A 24 -3.86 -20.89 12.38
C LEU A 24 -3.80 -22.23 11.61
N GLY A 25 -3.50 -22.20 10.32
CA GLY A 25 -3.31 -23.39 9.51
C GLY A 25 -2.24 -24.33 10.08
N ILE A 26 -1.10 -23.79 10.51
CA ILE A 26 -0.02 -24.57 11.15
C ILE A 26 -0.49 -25.16 12.49
N ILE A 27 -1.19 -24.38 13.32
CA ILE A 27 -1.73 -24.87 14.60
C ILE A 27 -2.70 -26.03 14.37
N LEU A 28 -3.57 -25.95 13.36
CA LEU A 28 -4.50 -27.01 13.04
C LEU A 28 -3.78 -28.27 12.54
N ILE A 29 -2.72 -28.14 11.74
CA ILE A 29 -1.86 -29.27 11.32
C ILE A 29 -1.24 -29.95 12.55
N VAL A 30 -0.67 -29.17 13.47
CA VAL A 30 -0.06 -29.72 14.69
C VAL A 30 -1.11 -30.42 15.56
N ALA A 31 -2.28 -29.80 15.75
CA ALA A 31 -3.38 -30.39 16.50
C ALA A 31 -3.86 -31.72 15.89
N MET A 32 -3.98 -31.77 14.56
CA MET A 32 -4.31 -32.98 13.81
C MET A 32 -3.27 -34.07 14.03
N LEU A 33 -1.97 -33.76 13.91
CA LEU A 33 -0.88 -34.71 14.13
C LEU A 33 -0.89 -35.26 15.57
N VAL A 34 -0.96 -34.39 16.57
CA VAL A 34 -1.02 -34.80 17.99
C VAL A 34 -2.23 -35.67 18.26
N GLY A 35 -3.40 -35.27 17.76
CA GLY A 35 -4.64 -36.04 17.90
C GLY A 35 -4.55 -37.42 17.25
N HIS A 36 -3.89 -37.52 16.10
CA HIS A 36 -3.69 -38.80 15.40
C HIS A 36 -2.72 -39.72 16.17
N PHE A 37 -1.57 -39.22 16.61
CA PHE A 37 -0.56 -40.01 17.34
C PHE A 37 -1.01 -40.40 18.75
N SER A 38 -1.85 -39.60 19.41
CA SER A 38 -2.41 -39.92 20.73
C SER A 38 -3.58 -40.91 20.67
N GLY A 39 -4.05 -41.29 19.48
CA GLY A 39 -5.21 -42.15 19.28
C GLY A 39 -6.57 -41.50 19.59
N ILE A 40 -6.58 -40.19 19.92
CA ILE A 40 -7.79 -39.42 20.21
C ILE A 40 -8.60 -39.17 18.92
N LEU A 41 -7.91 -38.93 17.79
CA LEU A 41 -8.52 -38.74 16.48
C LEU A 41 -8.39 -39.99 15.62
N GLN A 42 -9.55 -40.62 15.35
CA GLN A 42 -9.65 -41.70 14.37
C GLN A 42 -9.77 -41.10 12.95
N PRO A 43 -9.13 -41.69 11.92
CA PRO A 43 -9.15 -41.17 10.55
C PRO A 43 -10.55 -40.97 9.95
N GLU A 44 -11.51 -41.80 10.32
CA GLU A 44 -12.90 -41.74 9.82
C GLU A 44 -13.80 -40.78 10.64
N SER A 45 -13.25 -40.12 11.65
CA SER A 45 -14.01 -39.21 12.50
C SER A 45 -14.38 -37.93 11.76
N LEU A 46 -15.61 -37.43 11.98
CA LEU A 46 -16.03 -36.11 11.50
C LEU A 46 -15.05 -35.00 11.93
N TRP A 47 -14.47 -35.09 13.12
CA TRP A 47 -13.48 -34.13 13.61
C TRP A 47 -12.19 -34.14 12.79
N HIS A 48 -11.76 -35.30 12.29
CA HIS A 48 -10.60 -35.43 11.42
C HIS A 48 -10.85 -34.69 10.09
N ASN A 49 -12.01 -34.95 9.47
CA ASN A 49 -12.41 -34.31 8.22
C ASN A 49 -12.61 -32.80 8.37
N LEU A 50 -13.19 -32.33 9.48
CA LEU A 50 -13.35 -30.91 9.77
C LEU A 50 -12.00 -30.21 9.98
N LEU A 51 -11.03 -30.85 10.63
CA LEU A 51 -9.68 -30.31 10.77
C LEU A 51 -8.99 -30.19 9.41
N ILE A 52 -9.06 -31.22 8.56
CA ILE A 52 -8.51 -31.17 7.20
C ILE A 52 -9.13 -30.02 6.41
N LEU A 53 -10.46 -29.88 6.44
CA LEU A 53 -11.16 -28.79 5.78
C LEU A 53 -10.71 -27.42 6.32
N GLY A 54 -10.58 -27.28 7.64
CA GLY A 54 -10.11 -26.06 8.28
C GLY A 54 -8.68 -25.68 7.88
N ILE A 55 -7.77 -26.67 7.80
CA ILE A 55 -6.39 -26.47 7.35
C ILE A 55 -6.37 -25.96 5.90
N ALA A 56 -7.13 -26.63 5.02
CA ALA A 56 -7.21 -26.27 3.61
C ALA A 56 -7.78 -24.87 3.42
N LEU A 57 -8.89 -24.55 4.11
CA LEU A 57 -9.54 -23.25 4.04
C LEU A 57 -8.62 -22.12 4.57
N ALA A 58 -7.94 -22.35 5.70
CA ALA A 58 -7.05 -21.36 6.29
C ALA A 58 -5.87 -21.02 5.36
N HIS A 59 -5.21 -22.03 4.78
CA HIS A 59 -4.11 -21.81 3.84
C HIS A 59 -4.58 -21.19 2.52
N ALA A 60 -5.70 -21.66 1.96
CA ALA A 60 -6.28 -21.09 0.75
C ALA A 60 -6.63 -19.61 0.96
N ALA A 61 -7.28 -19.28 2.08
CA ALA A 61 -7.60 -17.90 2.43
C ALA A 61 -6.33 -17.05 2.61
N ALA A 62 -5.30 -17.56 3.30
CA ALA A 62 -4.03 -16.85 3.48
C ALA A 62 -3.35 -16.56 2.13
N ALA A 63 -3.30 -17.55 1.24
CA ALA A 63 -2.70 -17.43 -0.09
C ALA A 63 -3.45 -16.43 -0.98
N LEU A 64 -4.79 -16.52 -1.03
CA LEU A 64 -5.62 -15.59 -1.79
C LEU A 64 -5.48 -14.15 -1.28
N LEU A 65 -5.51 -13.96 0.04
CA LEU A 65 -5.38 -12.65 0.66
C LEU A 65 -3.99 -12.06 0.44
N HIS A 66 -2.94 -12.89 0.49
CA HIS A 66 -1.57 -12.49 0.19
C HIS A 66 -1.44 -12.03 -1.27
N HIS A 67 -1.94 -12.83 -2.21
CA HIS A 67 -1.91 -12.49 -3.62
C HIS A 67 -2.71 -11.21 -3.92
N TYR A 68 -3.88 -11.06 -3.30
CA TYR A 68 -4.67 -9.84 -3.41
C TYR A 68 -3.90 -8.61 -2.90
N ALA A 69 -3.27 -8.70 -1.72
CA ALA A 69 -2.50 -7.60 -1.15
C ALA A 69 -1.30 -7.20 -2.03
N GLU A 70 -0.64 -8.19 -2.64
CA GLU A 70 0.45 -7.98 -3.58
C GLU A 70 -0.03 -7.28 -4.87
N LYS A 71 -1.13 -7.77 -5.46
CA LYS A 71 -1.74 -7.16 -6.66
C LYS A 71 -2.15 -5.71 -6.43
N MET A 72 -2.68 -5.40 -5.25
CA MET A 72 -3.11 -4.04 -4.90
C MET A 72 -1.97 -3.05 -4.64
N ALA A 73 -0.71 -3.49 -4.58
CA ALA A 73 0.44 -2.59 -4.50
C ALA A 73 0.45 -1.65 -3.28
N PHE A 74 -0.30 -1.94 -2.21
CA PHE A 74 -0.59 -0.94 -1.18
C PHE A 74 0.67 -0.35 -0.52
N ASP A 75 1.71 -1.15 -0.33
CA ASP A 75 2.98 -0.69 0.26
C ASP A 75 3.76 0.22 -0.70
N GLU A 76 3.83 -0.13 -1.98
CA GLU A 76 4.45 0.70 -3.02
C GLU A 76 3.72 2.04 -3.17
N GLN A 77 2.38 2.00 -3.25
CA GLN A 77 1.57 3.21 -3.32
C GLN A 77 1.72 4.09 -2.07
N ALA A 78 1.78 3.48 -0.88
CA ALA A 78 1.99 4.23 0.36
C ALA A 78 3.35 4.97 0.35
N LYS A 79 4.42 4.31 -0.08
CA LYS A 79 5.75 4.91 -0.20
C LYS A 79 5.77 6.05 -1.23
N GLN A 80 5.12 5.86 -2.38
CA GLN A 80 5.05 6.91 -3.39
C GLN A 80 4.28 8.14 -2.91
N TYR A 81 3.14 7.96 -2.23
CA TYR A 81 2.43 9.08 -1.64
C TYR A 81 3.21 9.78 -0.52
N GLU A 82 4.02 9.04 0.25
CA GLU A 82 4.90 9.61 1.27
C GLU A 82 6.00 10.49 0.63
N ARG A 83 6.65 10.01 -0.44
CA ARG A 83 7.61 10.77 -1.26
C ARG A 83 6.97 12.06 -1.82
N MET A 84 5.84 11.93 -2.50
CA MET A 84 5.18 13.09 -3.12
C MET A 84 4.73 14.10 -2.07
N THR A 85 4.27 13.65 -0.90
CA THR A 85 3.93 14.56 0.20
C THR A 85 5.15 15.36 0.64
N ALA A 86 6.29 14.71 0.87
CA ALA A 86 7.52 15.40 1.26
C ALA A 86 8.00 16.40 0.20
N LEU A 87 7.91 16.03 -1.08
CA LEU A 87 8.28 16.91 -2.19
C LEU A 87 7.38 18.15 -2.28
N PHE A 88 6.06 17.95 -2.25
CA PHE A 88 5.09 19.05 -2.29
C PHE A 88 5.21 19.96 -1.07
N SER A 89 5.41 19.40 0.13
CA SER A 89 5.64 20.20 1.35
C SER A 89 6.88 21.08 1.20
N LYS A 90 8.01 20.51 0.80
CA LYS A 90 9.24 21.28 0.58
C LYS A 90 9.07 22.37 -0.49
N ALA A 91 8.41 22.06 -1.60
CA ALA A 91 8.13 23.04 -2.64
C ALA A 91 7.23 24.18 -2.15
N SER A 92 6.22 23.86 -1.32
CA SER A 92 5.34 24.86 -0.71
C SER A 92 6.08 25.77 0.26
N GLU A 93 6.96 25.23 1.11
CA GLU A 93 7.79 26.00 2.03
C GLU A 93 8.72 26.98 1.28
N GLU A 94 9.35 26.54 0.19
CA GLU A 94 10.21 27.41 -0.62
C GLU A 94 9.41 28.50 -1.34
N LEU A 95 8.22 28.18 -1.84
CA LEU A 95 7.35 29.16 -2.48
C LEU A 95 6.83 30.19 -1.45
N GLU A 96 6.49 29.76 -0.24
CA GLU A 96 6.09 30.65 0.85
C GLU A 96 7.20 31.62 1.23
N LYS A 97 8.46 31.16 1.33
CA LYS A 97 9.61 32.04 1.56
C LYS A 97 9.79 33.09 0.46
N ILE A 98 9.50 32.75 -0.80
CA ILE A 98 9.51 33.71 -1.92
C ILE A 98 8.41 34.77 -1.72
N LEU A 99 7.19 34.35 -1.39
CA LEU A 99 6.06 35.25 -1.19
C LEU A 99 6.27 36.19 0.01
N ILE A 100 6.82 35.69 1.11
CA ILE A 100 7.14 36.52 2.29
C ILE A 100 8.18 37.58 1.95
N ARG A 101 9.25 37.21 1.23
CA ARG A 101 10.29 38.17 0.79
C ARG A 101 9.70 39.24 -0.12
N GLN A 102 8.82 38.85 -1.05
CA GLN A 102 8.10 39.78 -1.91
C GLN A 102 7.25 40.77 -1.10
N GLN A 103 6.52 40.30 -0.09
CA GLN A 103 5.67 41.14 0.74
C GLN A 103 6.48 42.14 1.61
N GLN A 104 7.67 41.74 2.06
CA GLN A 104 8.60 42.60 2.81
C GLN A 104 9.26 43.68 1.93
N GLN A 105 9.42 43.46 0.62
CA GLN A 105 9.96 44.44 -0.33
C GLN A 105 8.94 45.49 -0.83
N SER A 106 7.84 45.69 -0.09
CA SER A 106 6.63 46.46 -0.43
C SER A 106 6.79 47.95 -0.81
N ASN A 107 8.02 48.48 -0.98
CA ASN A 107 8.26 49.79 -1.60
C ASN A 107 8.52 49.72 -3.11
N GLU A 108 8.74 48.54 -3.71
CA GLU A 108 8.83 48.35 -5.17
C GLU A 108 7.73 47.39 -5.63
N SER A 109 6.85 47.86 -6.54
CA SER A 109 5.63 47.15 -6.95
C SER A 109 5.85 45.94 -7.87
N ALA A 110 7.08 45.49 -8.08
CA ALA A 110 7.41 44.39 -8.99
C ALA A 110 8.11 43.25 -8.24
N MET A 111 7.63 42.02 -8.42
CA MET A 111 8.35 40.83 -7.96
C MET A 111 9.72 40.79 -8.63
N ASN A 112 10.79 40.66 -7.84
CA ASN A 112 12.15 40.53 -8.35
C ASN A 112 12.19 39.40 -9.40
N GLU A 113 12.78 39.67 -10.58
CA GLU A 113 12.90 38.70 -11.67
C GLU A 113 13.51 37.38 -11.20
N THR A 114 14.44 37.45 -10.23
CA THR A 114 15.09 36.28 -9.62
C THR A 114 14.08 35.39 -8.90
N ASP A 115 13.23 35.98 -8.07
CA ASP A 115 12.22 35.27 -7.28
C ASP A 115 11.09 34.76 -8.19
N GLN A 116 10.70 35.53 -9.19
CA GLN A 116 9.76 35.08 -10.21
C GLN A 116 10.30 33.86 -10.98
N LYS A 117 11.58 33.88 -11.37
CA LYS A 117 12.23 32.76 -12.05
C LYS A 117 12.36 31.53 -11.15
N ALA A 118 12.71 31.72 -9.87
CA ALA A 118 12.78 30.65 -8.89
C ALA A 118 11.40 29.99 -8.69
N ALA A 119 10.35 30.77 -8.47
CA ALA A 119 8.98 30.27 -8.33
C ALA A 119 8.51 29.49 -9.57
N LYS A 120 8.74 30.03 -10.78
CA LYS A 120 8.43 29.32 -12.04
C LYS A 120 9.18 28.00 -12.15
N THR A 121 10.45 27.96 -11.74
CA THR A 121 11.26 26.75 -11.79
C THR A 121 10.72 25.70 -10.82
N ILE A 122 10.41 26.08 -9.57
CA ILE A 122 9.81 25.18 -8.57
C ILE A 122 8.50 24.59 -9.09
N LEU A 123 7.60 25.43 -9.62
CA LEU A 123 6.31 24.98 -10.15
C LEU A 123 6.48 24.06 -11.36
N LEU A 124 7.43 24.36 -12.25
CA LEU A 124 7.70 23.54 -13.43
C LEU A 124 8.21 22.16 -13.04
N GLU A 125 9.22 22.09 -12.16
CA GLU A 125 9.79 20.81 -11.71
C GLU A 125 8.77 19.98 -10.92
N LEU A 126 7.98 20.63 -10.06
CA LEU A 126 6.91 19.95 -9.33
C LEU A 126 5.83 19.40 -10.28
N GLY A 127 5.49 20.15 -11.33
CA GLY A 127 4.55 19.71 -12.36
C GLY A 127 5.07 18.51 -13.17
N LYS A 128 6.37 18.50 -13.52
CA LYS A 128 7.01 17.35 -14.18
C LYS A 128 6.93 16.11 -13.30
N GLU A 129 7.30 16.23 -12.03
CA GLU A 129 7.24 15.10 -11.10
C GLU A 129 5.79 14.58 -10.93
N ALA A 130 4.82 15.48 -10.83
CA ALA A 130 3.41 15.08 -10.69
C ALA A 130 2.90 14.33 -11.94
N LEU A 131 3.34 14.71 -13.14
CA LEU A 131 3.03 13.99 -14.38
C LEU A 131 3.73 12.63 -14.44
N GLU A 132 4.98 12.55 -14.00
CA GLU A 132 5.72 11.29 -13.92
C GLU A 132 5.07 10.32 -12.93
N GLU A 133 4.69 10.78 -11.73
CA GLU A 133 3.97 9.96 -10.76
C GLU A 133 2.62 9.47 -11.29
N ASN A 134 1.90 10.33 -12.03
CA ASN A 134 0.65 9.91 -12.66
C ASN A 134 0.88 8.80 -13.70
N GLY A 135 1.92 8.95 -14.52
CA GLY A 135 2.34 7.94 -15.50
C GLY A 135 2.70 6.61 -14.83
N ASP A 136 3.51 6.66 -13.78
CA ASP A 136 3.87 5.50 -12.97
C ASP A 136 2.64 4.82 -12.35
N TRP A 137 1.71 5.61 -11.81
CA TRP A 137 0.46 5.10 -11.24
C TRP A 137 -0.35 4.34 -12.29
N VAL A 138 -0.51 4.88 -13.50
CA VAL A 138 -1.23 4.21 -14.59
C VAL A 138 -0.51 2.92 -15.00
N LEU A 139 0.81 2.95 -15.16
CA LEU A 139 1.60 1.77 -15.53
C LEU A 139 1.55 0.66 -14.47
N LEU A 140 1.56 1.02 -13.20
CA LEU A 140 1.47 0.09 -12.07
C LEU A 140 0.18 -0.73 -12.13
N HIS A 141 -0.96 -0.05 -12.33
CA HIS A 141 -2.26 -0.71 -12.41
C HIS A 141 -2.41 -1.50 -13.71
N ARG A 142 -1.84 -1.01 -14.82
CA ARG A 142 -1.85 -1.73 -16.09
C ARG A 142 -1.11 -3.07 -16.02
N LYS A 143 0.02 -3.12 -15.30
CA LYS A 143 0.83 -4.34 -15.10
C LYS A 143 0.18 -5.35 -14.15
N ARG A 144 -0.82 -4.94 -13.37
CA ARG A 144 -1.49 -5.75 -12.36
C ARG A 144 -3.01 -5.78 -12.59
N PRO A 145 -3.47 -6.26 -13.75
CA PRO A 145 -4.90 -6.35 -14.02
C PRO A 145 -5.55 -7.29 -12.98
N LEU A 146 -6.70 -6.87 -12.47
CA LEU A 146 -7.60 -7.75 -11.73
C LEU A 146 -8.18 -8.74 -12.73
N GLU A 147 -7.70 -9.99 -12.70
CA GLU A 147 -8.31 -11.05 -13.47
C GLU A 147 -9.67 -11.37 -12.84
N LEU A 148 -10.74 -10.95 -13.51
CA LEU A 148 -12.07 -11.43 -13.19
C LEU A 148 -12.12 -12.93 -13.53
N PRO A 149 -12.71 -13.79 -12.67
CA PRO A 149 -12.91 -15.17 -13.03
C PRO A 149 -13.67 -15.22 -14.34
N LYS A 150 -13.07 -15.82 -15.37
CA LYS A 150 -13.76 -16.09 -16.63
C LYS A 150 -14.82 -17.13 -16.28
N ASN A 151 -16.08 -16.74 -16.37
CA ASN A 151 -17.22 -17.64 -16.19
C ASN A 151 -16.96 -18.88 -17.06
N GLY A 152 -16.89 -20.05 -16.41
CA GLY A 152 -16.88 -21.36 -17.07
C GLY A 152 -18.27 -21.75 -17.51
#